data_AF-A0A1G9HZ66-F1
#
_entry.id   AF-A0A1G9HZ66-F1
#
_cell.length_a   1.000
_cell.length_b   1.000
_cell.length_c   1.000
_cell.angle_alpha   90.00
_cell.angle_beta   90.00
_cell.angle_gamma   90.00
#
_symmetry.space_group_name_H-M   'P 1'
#
loop_
_entity.id
_entity.type
_entity.pdbx_description
1 polymer ?
#
loop_
_entity_poly.entity_id
_entity_poly.type
_entity_poly.pdbx_seq_one_letter_code
_entity_poly.pdbx_strand_id
1 'polypeptide(L)'
;MKLLLVLLAAGSVASAQSACTPEYLMTIRTPWVYAKKMAKDGISVRQQQLIALIRQAYPQPAGLEARAAAWPRISDDLEYGADPARRYAVSTSYFHYWCFNGKPTLSVETGTWIECYVNSLTGFMEAAGLELPGGKPVYFMPYQVGTLKGQPLYSIRKGGGDRHREALLLAPPGKFPLRPVSREEFVGILHEVVKNEVSQFHQYNRQLEESLQETLRQADKLSFQSPAEREKYKEDARESIRSGFRSREKTVRTYEASLRKIDSLLHRMPAEERHEQAVVDNPTGMLLQSRGQSTFEEQARNGRRLVTYDERQISRSLPPEAIRFLQVRLRYEDSADMIAKRRMIREWTAHIDVAGLREMVGK
;
A
#
# COMPACT_ATOMS: atom_id res chain seq x y z
N MET A 1 64.00 57.57 38.01
CA MET A 1 62.58 57.90 37.71
C MET A 1 62.34 57.75 36.21
N LYS A 2 61.88 56.59 35.75
CA LYS A 2 61.25 56.37 34.43
C LYS A 2 60.43 55.08 34.52
N LEU A 3 59.16 55.22 34.16
CA LEU A 3 58.03 54.32 34.37
C LEU A 3 58.19 53.00 33.60
N LEU A 4 57.95 51.87 34.25
CA LEU A 4 57.79 50.55 33.63
C LEU A 4 56.32 50.42 33.16
N LEU A 5 56.09 50.39 31.85
CA LEU A 5 54.76 50.13 31.28
C LEU A 5 54.58 48.61 31.16
N VAL A 6 53.75 48.03 32.03
CA VAL A 6 53.29 46.64 31.91
C VAL A 6 52.07 46.64 30.99
N LEU A 7 52.25 46.19 29.74
CA LEU A 7 51.16 45.92 28.80
C LEU A 7 50.62 44.51 29.08
N LEU A 8 49.48 44.45 29.77
CA LEU A 8 48.61 43.28 29.85
C LEU A 8 47.94 43.06 28.49
N ALA A 9 48.46 42.13 27.70
CA ALA A 9 47.75 41.57 26.56
C ALA A 9 46.65 40.63 27.10
N ALA A 10 45.48 41.19 27.39
CA ALA A 10 44.26 40.41 27.54
C ALA A 10 43.90 39.82 26.17
N GLY A 11 44.31 38.57 25.95
CA GLY A 11 43.90 37.79 24.79
C GLY A 11 42.41 37.53 24.84
N SER A 12 41.64 38.40 24.18
CA SER A 12 40.26 38.14 23.78
C SER A 12 40.27 36.98 22.79
N VAL A 13 40.25 35.74 23.28
CA VAL A 13 39.87 34.60 22.45
C VAL A 13 38.38 34.72 22.21
N ALA A 14 38.01 35.61 21.28
CA ALA A 14 36.74 35.53 20.61
C ALA A 14 36.75 34.17 19.90
N SER A 15 36.18 33.17 20.56
CA SER A 15 35.84 31.91 19.92
C SER A 15 34.93 32.28 18.76
N ALA A 16 35.50 32.30 17.56
CA ALA A 16 34.74 32.37 16.34
C ALA A 16 33.78 31.18 16.40
N GLN A 17 32.53 31.44 16.78
CA GLN A 17 31.47 30.46 16.65
C GLN A 17 31.51 30.07 15.18
N SER A 18 31.93 28.83 14.91
CA SER A 18 31.98 28.29 13.56
C SER A 18 30.64 28.61 12.92
N ALA A 19 30.65 29.40 11.85
CA ALA A 19 29.43 29.75 11.14
C ALA A 19 28.65 28.47 10.89
N CYS A 20 27.34 28.47 11.13
CA CYS A 20 26.54 27.29 10.85
C CYS A 20 26.59 27.03 9.34
N THR A 21 27.35 26.00 8.94
CA THR A 21 27.43 25.51 7.56
C THR A 21 26.91 24.07 7.47
N PRO A 22 26.57 23.57 6.26
CA PRO A 22 26.22 22.16 6.07
C PRO A 22 27.28 21.19 6.64
N GLU A 23 28.57 21.51 6.50
CA GLU A 23 29.68 20.71 7.02
C GLU A 23 29.65 20.67 8.55
N TYR A 24 29.42 21.82 9.19
CA TYR A 24 29.28 21.90 10.65
C TYR A 24 28.09 21.06 11.14
N LEU A 25 26.94 21.14 10.48
CA LEU A 25 25.77 20.32 10.82
C LEU A 25 26.11 18.82 10.76
N MET A 26 26.89 18.39 9.78
CA MET A 26 27.37 17.01 9.65
C MET A 26 28.35 16.57 10.74
N THR A 27 28.83 17.47 11.62
CA THR A 27 29.62 17.12 12.82
C THR A 27 28.76 16.86 14.05
N ILE A 28 27.50 17.31 14.06
CA ILE A 28 26.57 17.09 15.17
C ILE A 28 26.29 15.58 15.28
N ARG A 29 26.46 15.04 16.48
CA ARG A 29 26.14 13.66 16.85
C ARG A 29 25.24 13.71 18.07
N THR A 30 24.02 13.19 17.96
CA THR A 30 23.12 13.06 19.10
C THR A 30 22.87 11.60 19.45
N PRO A 31 22.67 11.28 20.75
CA PRO A 31 22.22 9.96 21.12
C PRO A 31 20.82 9.70 20.56
N TRP A 32 20.51 8.42 20.36
CA TRP A 32 19.16 8.00 19.98
C TRP A 32 18.14 8.38 21.05
N VAL A 33 17.03 8.98 20.62
CA VAL A 33 15.92 9.36 21.51
C VAL A 33 14.82 8.30 21.45
N TYR A 34 14.34 7.84 22.61
CA TYR A 34 13.23 6.90 22.69
C TYR A 34 11.95 7.63 23.11
N ALA A 35 10.91 7.56 22.28
CA ALA A 35 9.70 8.36 22.47
C ALA A 35 8.90 7.99 23.74
N LYS A 36 8.98 6.74 24.22
CA LYS A 36 8.32 6.26 25.45
C LYS A 36 9.12 5.12 26.09
N LYS A 37 8.98 4.94 27.41
CA LYS A 37 9.38 3.69 28.08
C LYS A 37 8.50 2.56 27.55
N MET A 38 9.13 1.55 26.98
CA MET A 38 8.44 0.35 26.50
C MET A 38 8.03 -0.52 27.69
N ALA A 39 6.89 -1.21 27.58
CA ALA A 39 6.47 -2.17 28.59
C ALA A 39 7.48 -3.35 28.66
N LYS A 40 7.37 -4.19 29.69
CA LYS A 40 8.17 -5.43 29.78
C LYS A 40 7.29 -6.64 29.46
N ASP A 41 6.75 -6.68 28.25
CA ASP A 41 6.02 -7.84 27.73
C ASP A 41 6.76 -8.48 26.53
N GLY A 42 6.30 -9.64 26.07
CA GLY A 42 6.93 -10.38 24.95
C GLY A 42 7.01 -9.58 23.64
N ILE A 43 6.02 -8.70 23.40
CA ILE A 43 6.02 -7.80 22.24
C ILE A 43 7.13 -6.75 22.38
N SER A 44 7.25 -6.14 23.56
CA SER A 44 8.22 -5.08 23.81
C SER A 44 9.66 -5.59 23.69
N VAL A 45 9.95 -6.84 24.08
CA VAL A 45 11.27 -7.48 23.86
C VAL A 45 11.58 -7.58 22.37
N ARG A 46 10.63 -8.06 21.56
CA ARG A 46 10.81 -8.17 20.10
C ARG A 46 10.96 -6.81 19.43
N GLN A 47 10.19 -5.82 19.85
CA GLN A 47 10.31 -4.46 19.36
C GLN A 47 11.68 -3.84 19.70
N GLN A 48 12.23 -4.11 20.89
CA GLN A 48 13.59 -3.68 21.26
C GLN A 48 14.65 -4.34 20.37
N GLN A 49 14.51 -5.63 20.07
CA GLN A 49 15.39 -6.35 19.15
C GLN A 49 15.34 -5.76 17.73
N LEU A 50 14.14 -5.46 17.21
CA LEU A 50 13.98 -4.79 15.91
C LEU A 50 14.66 -3.42 15.89
N ILE A 51 14.44 -2.59 16.93
CA ILE A 51 15.08 -1.28 17.05
C ILE A 51 16.61 -1.42 17.15
N ALA A 52 17.11 -2.42 17.88
CA ALA A 52 18.54 -2.67 18.00
C ALA A 52 19.18 -3.01 16.64
N LEU A 53 18.53 -3.86 15.83
CA LEU A 53 18.99 -4.18 14.47
C LEU A 53 19.00 -2.94 13.55
N ILE A 54 17.96 -2.11 13.62
CA ILE A 54 17.92 -0.84 12.84
C ILE A 54 19.05 0.10 13.30
N ARG A 55 19.26 0.22 14.61
CA ARG A 55 20.30 1.08 15.19
C ARG A 55 21.71 0.59 14.88
N GLN A 56 21.95 -0.72 14.83
CA GLN A 56 23.25 -1.29 14.50
C GLN A 56 23.72 -0.87 13.10
N ALA A 57 22.78 -0.72 12.15
CA ALA A 57 23.07 -0.27 10.79
C ALA A 57 23.43 1.23 10.69
N TYR A 58 23.05 2.04 11.69
CA TYR A 58 23.37 3.47 11.76
C TYR A 58 23.49 3.95 13.22
N PRO A 59 24.59 3.59 13.91
CA PRO A 59 24.68 3.73 15.38
C PRO A 59 24.91 5.16 15.86
N GLN A 60 25.54 5.99 15.03
CA GLN A 60 25.93 7.37 15.37
C GLN A 60 25.35 8.37 14.34
N PRO A 61 24.09 8.82 14.52
CA PRO A 61 23.46 9.75 13.60
C PRO A 61 24.25 11.05 13.42
N ALA A 62 24.75 11.28 12.21
CA ALA A 62 25.48 12.48 11.82
C ALA A 62 24.54 13.51 11.19
N GLY A 63 24.49 14.73 11.74
CA GLY A 63 23.62 15.81 11.25
C GLY A 63 22.13 15.50 11.36
N LEU A 64 21.76 14.50 12.17
CA LEU A 64 20.40 14.02 12.38
C LEU A 64 20.18 13.74 13.86
N GLU A 65 18.95 13.95 14.32
CA GLU A 65 18.42 13.30 15.51
C GLU A 65 17.59 12.08 15.09
N ALA A 66 17.98 10.90 15.57
CA ALA A 66 17.21 9.68 15.38
C ALA A 66 16.28 9.44 16.57
N ARG A 67 14.98 9.27 16.29
CA ARG A 67 13.98 8.91 17.30
C ARG A 67 13.45 7.51 17.04
N ALA A 68 13.29 6.71 18.07
CA ALA A 68 12.65 5.39 17.99
C ALA A 68 11.30 5.42 18.71
N ALA A 69 10.29 4.81 18.09
CA ALA A 69 8.96 4.61 18.64
C ALA A 69 8.52 3.16 18.47
N ALA A 70 7.63 2.72 19.35
CA ALA A 70 7.09 1.37 19.34
C ALA A 70 5.59 1.43 19.63
N TRP A 71 4.82 0.64 18.88
CA TRP A 71 3.37 0.53 19.02
C TRP A 71 3.02 -0.93 19.29
N PRO A 72 2.69 -1.28 20.54
CA PRO A 72 2.40 -2.68 20.93
C PRO A 72 1.12 -3.21 20.29
N ARG A 73 0.30 -2.31 19.72
CA ARG A 73 -0.84 -2.62 18.89
C ARG A 73 -0.90 -1.60 17.76
N ILE A 74 -1.07 -2.08 16.54
CA ILE A 74 -1.54 -1.29 15.42
C ILE A 74 -2.98 -1.71 15.10
N SER A 75 -3.74 -0.83 14.45
CA SER A 75 -5.13 -1.11 14.07
C SER A 75 -5.23 -2.49 13.43
N ASP A 76 -6.28 -3.23 13.78
CA ASP A 76 -6.67 -4.39 13.02
C ASP A 76 -7.14 -3.88 11.66
N ASP A 77 -6.23 -3.82 10.67
CA ASP A 77 -6.64 -3.69 9.28
C ASP A 77 -7.68 -4.81 9.03
N LEU A 78 -8.94 -4.41 8.79
CA LEU A 78 -10.11 -5.29 8.63
C LEU A 78 -9.96 -6.29 7.48
N GLU A 79 -8.89 -6.16 6.72
CA GLU A 79 -8.60 -6.83 5.46
C GLU A 79 -8.08 -8.26 5.60
N TYR A 80 -7.63 -8.70 6.78
CA TYR A 80 -6.83 -9.95 6.92
C TYR A 80 -7.48 -11.08 7.73
N GLY A 81 -8.80 -11.07 7.89
CA GLY A 81 -9.53 -12.13 8.60
C GLY A 81 -9.19 -12.23 10.09
N ALA A 82 -9.70 -13.29 10.74
CA ALA A 82 -9.53 -13.53 12.18
C ALA A 82 -8.18 -14.21 12.50
N ASP A 83 -7.05 -13.54 12.20
CA ASP A 83 -5.73 -14.03 12.59
C ASP A 83 -5.49 -13.79 14.10
N PRO A 84 -5.21 -14.83 14.92
CA PRO A 84 -4.84 -14.66 16.33
C PRO A 84 -3.47 -13.98 16.54
N ALA A 85 -2.67 -13.77 15.50
CA ALA A 85 -1.41 -13.04 15.60
C ALA A 85 -1.64 -11.59 15.99
N ARG A 86 -0.90 -11.13 17.00
CA ARG A 86 -0.87 -9.72 17.36
C ARG A 86 -0.08 -8.94 16.32
N ARG A 87 -0.63 -7.80 15.95
CA ARG A 87 -0.01 -6.84 15.04
C ARG A 87 0.59 -5.71 15.85
N TYR A 88 1.85 -5.44 15.60
CA TYR A 88 2.58 -4.38 16.29
C TYR A 88 3.64 -3.80 15.35
N ALA A 89 4.16 -2.64 15.71
CA ALA A 89 5.15 -1.97 14.88
C ALA A 89 6.24 -1.29 15.70
N VAL A 90 7.36 -1.02 15.04
CA VAL A 90 8.34 -0.04 15.49
C VAL A 90 8.62 0.93 14.35
N SER A 91 9.01 2.15 14.68
CA SER A 91 9.58 3.07 13.71
C SER A 91 10.83 3.72 14.26
N THR A 92 11.70 4.10 13.34
CA THR A 92 12.76 5.06 13.56
C THR A 92 12.55 6.23 12.60
N SER A 93 12.71 7.45 13.10
CA SER A 93 12.53 8.69 12.35
C SER A 93 13.75 9.58 12.49
N TYR A 94 14.12 10.24 11.39
CA TYR A 94 15.41 10.93 11.28
C TYR A 94 15.20 12.41 10.97
N PHE A 95 15.29 13.25 11.99
CA PHE A 95 15.11 14.69 11.88
C PHE A 95 16.45 15.35 11.60
N HIS A 96 16.55 16.12 10.52
CA HIS A 96 17.80 16.78 10.15
C HIS A 96 17.95 18.11 10.87
N TYR A 97 19.20 18.46 11.17
CA TYR A 97 19.54 19.82 11.55
C TYR A 97 19.68 20.68 10.30
N TRP A 98 19.35 21.95 10.43
CA TRP A 98 19.54 22.98 9.40
C TRP A 98 19.98 24.29 10.07
N CYS A 99 20.53 25.22 9.29
CA CYS A 99 21.00 26.49 9.81
C CYS A 99 19.90 27.54 9.75
N PHE A 100 19.47 28.02 10.92
CA PHE A 100 18.50 29.11 11.06
C PHE A 100 19.10 30.19 11.95
N ASN A 101 19.15 31.44 11.45
CA ASN A 101 19.78 32.57 12.13
C ASN A 101 21.21 32.26 12.64
N GLY A 102 22.00 31.55 11.82
CA GLY A 102 23.38 31.18 12.14
C GLY A 102 23.52 30.09 13.21
N LYS A 103 22.43 29.45 13.64
CA LYS A 103 22.43 28.38 14.65
C LYS A 103 21.87 27.07 14.10
N PRO A 104 22.39 25.91 14.52
CA PRO A 104 21.75 24.63 14.24
C PRO A 104 20.37 24.58 14.87
N THR A 105 19.37 24.34 14.04
CA THR A 105 17.99 24.13 14.46
C THR A 105 17.55 22.75 13.99
N LEU A 106 16.89 21.99 14.85
CA LEU A 106 16.34 20.69 14.50
C LEU A 106 15.03 20.89 13.73
N SER A 107 14.84 20.17 12.64
CA SER A 107 13.54 20.14 11.95
C SER A 107 12.46 19.47 12.83
N VAL A 108 11.24 20.01 12.79
CA VAL A 108 10.08 19.43 13.51
C VAL A 108 9.36 18.37 12.68
N GLU A 109 9.69 18.24 11.40
CA GLU A 109 9.14 17.26 10.48
C GLU A 109 10.25 16.39 9.87
N THR A 110 9.88 15.18 9.47
CA THR A 110 10.78 14.36 8.65
C THR A 110 9.99 13.55 7.64
N GLY A 111 10.51 13.51 6.41
CA GLY A 111 10.09 12.55 5.39
C GLY A 111 10.87 11.24 5.43
N THR A 112 11.76 11.05 6.42
CA THR A 112 12.68 9.91 6.49
C THR A 112 12.40 9.01 7.69
N TRP A 113 11.92 7.80 7.40
CA TRP A 113 11.42 6.79 8.34
C TRP A 113 11.87 5.39 7.93
N ILE A 114 12.17 4.58 8.94
CA ILE A 114 12.29 3.13 8.78
C ILE A 114 11.27 2.51 9.73
N GLU A 115 10.31 1.79 9.17
CA GLU A 115 9.18 1.23 9.90
C GLU A 115 9.22 -0.29 9.75
N CYS A 116 8.95 -1.00 10.84
CA CYS A 116 8.84 -2.45 10.85
C CYS A 116 7.44 -2.79 11.31
N TYR A 117 6.62 -3.34 10.41
CA TYR A 117 5.29 -3.83 10.71
C TYR A 117 5.34 -5.35 10.86
N VAL A 118 4.99 -5.84 12.04
CA VAL A 118 4.95 -7.27 12.34
C VAL A 118 3.53 -7.79 12.14
N ASN A 119 3.42 -8.91 11.43
CA ASN A 119 2.15 -9.58 11.13
C ASN A 119 1.12 -8.65 10.47
N SER A 120 1.59 -7.60 9.80
CA SER A 120 0.74 -6.65 9.09
C SER A 120 1.34 -6.29 7.74
N LEU A 121 0.46 -6.15 6.75
CA LEU A 121 0.77 -5.70 5.40
C LEU A 121 0.30 -4.26 5.17
N THR A 122 0.15 -3.48 6.25
CA THR A 122 -0.35 -2.10 6.23
C THR A 122 0.38 -1.26 5.18
N GLY A 123 -0.38 -0.81 4.17
CA GLY A 123 0.15 -0.01 3.07
C GLY A 123 1.19 -0.71 2.20
N PHE A 124 1.34 -2.04 2.31
CA PHE A 124 2.15 -2.85 1.40
C PHE A 124 1.36 -3.23 0.16
N MET A 125 0.07 -3.52 0.26
CA MET A 125 -0.75 -3.90 -0.88
C MET A 125 -1.86 -2.88 -1.13
N GLU A 126 -2.40 -2.89 -2.35
CA GLU A 126 -3.53 -2.05 -2.73
C GLU A 126 -4.68 -2.94 -3.20
N ALA A 127 -5.90 -2.70 -2.72
CA ALA A 127 -7.07 -3.47 -3.12
C ALA A 127 -7.30 -3.37 -4.63
N ALA A 128 -7.53 -4.50 -5.29
CA ALA A 128 -7.85 -4.53 -6.72
C ALA A 128 -9.35 -4.31 -7.00
N GLY A 129 -10.19 -4.23 -5.96
CA GLY A 129 -11.65 -4.16 -6.10
C GLY A 129 -12.27 -5.45 -6.63
N LEU A 130 -11.57 -6.58 -6.45
CA LEU A 130 -11.97 -7.90 -6.93
C LEU A 130 -11.92 -8.91 -5.79
N GLU A 131 -12.74 -9.95 -5.90
CA GLU A 131 -12.79 -11.07 -4.97
C GLU A 131 -12.73 -12.41 -5.70
N LEU A 132 -11.93 -13.33 -5.19
CA LEU A 132 -11.96 -14.73 -5.60
C LEU A 132 -13.24 -15.42 -5.11
N PRO A 133 -13.60 -16.57 -5.70
CA PRO A 133 -14.65 -17.42 -5.15
C PRO A 133 -14.47 -17.67 -3.64
N GLY A 134 -15.54 -17.46 -2.87
CA GLY A 134 -15.49 -17.51 -1.41
C GLY A 134 -15.18 -16.16 -0.73
N GLY A 135 -15.24 -15.05 -1.46
CA GLY A 135 -15.17 -13.68 -0.90
C GLY A 135 -13.77 -13.26 -0.47
N LYS A 136 -12.72 -13.89 -1.03
CA LYS A 136 -11.33 -13.53 -0.69
C LYS A 136 -10.86 -12.34 -1.52
N PRO A 137 -10.49 -11.21 -0.90
CA PRO A 137 -10.06 -10.04 -1.63
C PRO A 137 -8.77 -10.30 -2.42
N VAL A 138 -8.69 -9.65 -3.58
CA VAL A 138 -7.52 -9.62 -4.46
C VAL A 138 -6.84 -8.26 -4.34
N TYR A 139 -5.51 -8.28 -4.34
CA TYR A 139 -4.69 -7.10 -4.19
C TYR A 139 -3.61 -7.02 -5.26
N PHE A 140 -3.17 -5.79 -5.53
CA PHE A 140 -1.97 -5.52 -6.28
C PHE A 140 -0.74 -5.54 -5.38
N MET A 141 0.25 -6.37 -5.74
CA MET A 141 1.61 -6.25 -5.20
C MET A 141 2.27 -4.96 -5.68
N PRO A 142 3.12 -4.31 -4.87
CA PRO A 142 3.90 -3.17 -5.34
C PRO A 142 4.92 -3.54 -6.42
N TYR A 143 5.52 -2.52 -7.02
CA TYR A 143 6.52 -2.68 -8.07
C TYR A 143 7.82 -3.22 -7.50
N GLN A 144 8.34 -4.33 -8.02
CA GLN A 144 9.68 -4.78 -7.65
C GLN A 144 10.71 -3.85 -8.30
N VAL A 145 11.46 -3.10 -7.48
CA VAL A 145 12.42 -2.08 -7.94
C VAL A 145 13.88 -2.50 -7.80
N GLY A 146 14.14 -3.63 -7.14
CA GLY A 146 15.49 -4.16 -7.02
C GLY A 146 15.58 -5.27 -5.98
N THR A 147 16.77 -5.38 -5.38
CA THR A 147 17.00 -6.26 -4.23
C THR A 147 17.83 -5.55 -3.17
N LEU A 148 17.57 -5.85 -1.89
CA LEU A 148 18.43 -5.46 -0.78
C LEU A 148 18.92 -6.73 -0.08
N LYS A 149 20.25 -6.94 -0.09
CA LYS A 149 20.89 -8.14 0.49
C LYS A 149 20.22 -9.45 0.02
N GLY A 150 19.92 -9.52 -1.28
CA GLY A 150 19.28 -10.68 -1.92
C GLY A 150 17.78 -10.82 -1.67
N GLN A 151 17.15 -9.92 -0.91
CA GLN A 151 15.68 -9.90 -0.74
C GLN A 151 15.03 -8.95 -1.76
N PRO A 152 13.89 -9.30 -2.36
CA PRO A 152 13.17 -8.41 -3.26
C PRO A 152 12.77 -7.10 -2.57
N LEU A 153 13.12 -5.97 -3.20
CA LEU A 153 12.77 -4.63 -2.75
C LEU A 153 11.62 -4.11 -3.61
N TYR A 154 10.57 -3.65 -2.94
CA TYR A 154 9.32 -3.24 -3.58
C TYR A 154 9.06 -1.75 -3.38
N SER A 155 8.65 -1.00 -4.40
CA SER A 155 8.16 0.37 -4.27
C SER A 155 6.64 0.43 -4.29
N ILE A 156 6.07 1.08 -3.29
CA ILE A 156 4.62 1.33 -3.14
C ILE A 156 4.15 2.44 -4.09
N ARG A 157 5.07 3.13 -4.79
CA ARG A 157 4.74 4.17 -5.77
C ARG A 157 5.47 3.94 -7.10
N LYS A 158 4.76 4.14 -8.22
CA LYS A 158 5.37 4.24 -9.55
C LYS A 158 6.04 5.61 -9.68
N GLY A 159 7.32 5.65 -10.05
CA GLY A 159 8.02 6.90 -10.40
C GLY A 159 8.19 7.91 -9.25
N GLY A 160 8.51 7.45 -8.04
CA GLY A 160 8.81 8.36 -6.92
C GLY A 160 10.12 9.10 -7.17
N GLY A 161 10.07 10.39 -7.48
CA GLY A 161 11.24 11.23 -7.79
C GLY A 161 12.31 11.20 -6.71
N ASP A 162 12.31 12.20 -5.83
CA ASP A 162 13.26 12.27 -4.70
C ASP A 162 12.69 11.73 -3.39
N ARG A 163 11.47 11.17 -3.43
CA ARG A 163 10.71 10.66 -2.28
C ARG A 163 10.39 9.21 -2.48
N HIS A 164 11.20 8.36 -1.88
CA HIS A 164 11.13 6.91 -2.01
C HIS A 164 10.20 6.31 -0.95
N ARG A 165 9.46 5.28 -1.35
CA ARG A 165 8.57 4.49 -0.49
C ARG A 165 8.75 3.02 -0.81
N GLU A 166 9.77 2.44 -0.23
CA GLU A 166 10.19 1.08 -0.51
C GLU A 166 9.84 0.15 0.65
N ALA A 167 9.77 -1.15 0.39
CA ALA A 167 9.46 -2.14 1.39
C ALA A 167 10.12 -3.49 1.06
N LEU A 168 10.53 -4.17 2.12
CA LEU A 168 10.89 -5.58 2.12
C LEU A 168 9.76 -6.33 2.83
N LEU A 169 9.41 -7.50 2.30
CA LEU A 169 8.52 -8.43 2.99
C LEU A 169 9.29 -9.71 3.30
N LEU A 170 9.51 -9.96 4.58
CA LEU A 170 10.27 -11.08 5.10
C LEU A 170 9.31 -12.11 5.70
N ALA A 171 9.42 -13.36 5.26
CA ALA A 171 8.64 -14.49 5.76
C ALA A 171 9.55 -15.72 5.90
N PRO A 172 9.17 -16.76 6.67
CA PRO A 172 9.89 -18.01 6.68
C PRO A 172 9.88 -18.65 5.28
N PRO A 173 10.90 -19.43 4.91
CA PRO A 173 10.94 -20.12 3.62
C PRO A 173 9.64 -20.91 3.37
N GLY A 174 9.04 -20.70 2.20
CA GLY A 174 7.79 -21.37 1.81
C GLY A 174 6.52 -20.90 2.53
N LYS A 175 6.61 -20.00 3.52
CA LYS A 175 5.47 -19.50 4.31
C LYS A 175 5.13 -18.04 4.04
N PHE A 176 5.21 -17.63 2.78
CA PHE A 176 4.89 -16.26 2.40
C PHE A 176 3.39 -16.01 2.61
N PRO A 177 2.98 -14.90 3.26
CA PRO A 177 1.56 -14.68 3.62
C PRO A 177 0.67 -14.35 2.41
N LEU A 178 1.24 -14.36 1.21
CA LEU A 178 0.58 -14.00 -0.04
C LEU A 178 0.71 -15.14 -1.04
N ARG A 179 -0.39 -15.45 -1.70
CA ARG A 179 -0.44 -16.39 -2.81
C ARG A 179 -0.67 -15.63 -4.11
N PRO A 180 0.09 -15.94 -5.18
CA PRO A 180 -0.21 -15.46 -6.53
C PRO A 180 -1.64 -15.81 -6.95
N VAL A 181 -2.36 -14.84 -7.51
CA VAL A 181 -3.60 -15.11 -8.24
C VAL A 181 -3.20 -15.50 -9.65
N SER A 182 -3.61 -16.69 -10.08
CA SER A 182 -3.32 -17.19 -11.42
C SER A 182 -4.13 -16.46 -12.50
N ARG A 183 -3.68 -16.54 -13.76
CA ARG A 183 -4.45 -16.01 -14.90
C ARG A 183 -5.82 -16.67 -14.99
N GLU A 184 -5.91 -17.97 -14.78
CA GLU A 184 -7.20 -18.69 -14.76
C GLU A 184 -8.13 -18.19 -13.66
N GLU A 185 -7.65 -18.05 -12.42
CA GLU A 185 -8.45 -17.49 -11.33
C GLU A 185 -8.93 -16.07 -11.63
N PHE A 186 -8.05 -15.22 -12.16
CA PHE A 186 -8.41 -13.86 -12.54
C PHE A 186 -9.51 -13.82 -13.61
N VAL A 187 -9.39 -14.65 -14.65
CA VAL A 187 -10.40 -14.71 -15.72
C VAL A 187 -11.72 -15.30 -15.19
N GLY A 188 -11.66 -16.25 -14.26
CA GLY A 188 -12.83 -16.74 -13.53
C GLY A 188 -13.53 -15.65 -12.73
N ILE A 189 -12.79 -14.74 -12.08
CA ILE A 189 -13.36 -13.56 -11.42
C ILE A 189 -14.08 -12.68 -12.44
N LEU A 190 -13.43 -12.37 -13.56
CA LEU A 190 -14.02 -11.54 -14.62
C LEU A 190 -15.31 -12.17 -15.17
N HIS A 191 -15.33 -13.48 -15.35
CA HIS A 191 -16.52 -14.22 -15.76
C HIS A 191 -17.69 -14.01 -14.78
N GLU A 192 -17.47 -14.24 -13.48
CA GLU A 192 -18.53 -14.09 -12.48
C GLU A 192 -18.99 -12.64 -12.32
N VAL A 193 -18.09 -11.66 -12.41
CA VAL A 193 -18.47 -10.23 -12.41
C VAL A 193 -19.44 -9.94 -13.55
N VAL A 194 -19.11 -10.32 -14.79
CA VAL A 194 -19.97 -10.03 -15.94
C VAL A 194 -21.29 -10.79 -15.87
N LYS A 195 -21.26 -12.05 -15.43
CA LYS A 195 -22.46 -12.86 -15.24
C LYS A 195 -23.41 -12.24 -14.20
N ASN A 196 -22.85 -11.72 -13.09
CA ASN A 196 -23.62 -11.03 -12.07
C ASN A 196 -24.23 -9.72 -12.60
N GLU A 197 -23.46 -8.93 -13.36
CA GLU A 197 -23.97 -7.71 -14.02
C GLU A 197 -25.17 -8.03 -14.94
N VAL A 198 -25.03 -9.03 -15.83
CA VAL A 198 -26.12 -9.47 -16.71
C VAL A 198 -27.36 -9.90 -15.91
N SER A 199 -27.17 -10.70 -14.86
CA SER A 199 -28.27 -11.13 -13.98
C SER A 199 -28.95 -9.95 -13.28
N GLN A 200 -28.19 -8.97 -12.79
CA GLN A 200 -28.72 -7.76 -12.16
C GLN A 200 -29.54 -6.92 -13.15
N PHE A 201 -29.08 -6.76 -14.40
CA PHE A 201 -29.86 -6.08 -15.44
C PHE A 201 -31.19 -6.78 -15.73
N HIS A 202 -31.21 -8.11 -15.80
CA HIS A 202 -32.45 -8.86 -15.99
C HIS A 202 -33.40 -8.72 -14.79
N GLN A 203 -32.89 -8.77 -13.57
CA GLN A 203 -33.69 -8.54 -12.36
C GLN A 203 -34.29 -7.13 -12.35
N TYR A 204 -33.48 -6.12 -12.65
CA TYR A 204 -33.92 -4.73 -12.68
C TYR A 204 -34.98 -4.48 -13.77
N ASN A 205 -34.83 -5.08 -14.95
CA ASN A 205 -35.84 -4.99 -16.01
C ASN A 205 -37.19 -5.59 -15.56
N ARG A 206 -37.18 -6.74 -14.87
CA ARG A 206 -38.42 -7.31 -14.30
C ARG A 206 -39.09 -6.39 -13.29
N GLN A 207 -38.31 -5.81 -12.38
CA GLN A 207 -38.83 -4.84 -11.39
C GLN A 207 -39.45 -3.60 -12.05
N LEU A 208 -38.86 -3.13 -13.15
CA LEU A 208 -39.41 -2.00 -13.90
C LEU A 208 -40.68 -2.35 -14.65
N GLU A 209 -40.81 -3.57 -15.17
CA GLU A 209 -42.05 -4.07 -15.77
C GLU A 209 -43.17 -4.17 -14.73
N GLU A 210 -42.87 -4.70 -13.54
CA GLU A 210 -43.80 -4.74 -12.41
C GLU A 210 -44.22 -3.32 -11.98
N SER A 211 -43.25 -2.41 -11.87
CA SER A 211 -43.51 -1.00 -11.55
C SER A 211 -44.38 -0.32 -12.61
N LEU A 212 -44.17 -0.62 -13.91
CA LEU A 212 -45.02 -0.12 -14.98
C LEU A 212 -46.46 -0.61 -14.82
N GLN A 213 -46.67 -1.90 -14.54
CA GLN A 213 -48.02 -2.44 -14.33
C GLN A 213 -48.72 -1.80 -13.13
N GLU A 214 -47.98 -1.47 -12.07
CA GLU A 214 -48.52 -0.70 -10.94
C GLU A 214 -48.88 0.74 -11.34
N THR A 215 -47.98 1.45 -12.04
CA THR A 215 -48.25 2.81 -12.54
C THR A 215 -49.48 2.86 -13.44
N LEU A 216 -49.64 1.88 -14.33
CA LEU A 216 -50.81 1.79 -15.21
C LEU A 216 -52.10 1.56 -14.41
N ARG A 217 -52.07 0.69 -13.39
CA ARG A 217 -53.21 0.46 -12.47
C ARG A 217 -53.54 1.69 -11.62
N GLN A 218 -52.54 2.46 -11.21
CA GLN A 218 -52.74 3.70 -10.46
C GLN A 218 -53.30 4.82 -11.33
N ALA A 219 -52.88 4.91 -12.59
CA ALA A 219 -53.41 5.87 -13.55
C ALA A 219 -54.94 5.72 -13.74
N ASP A 220 -55.50 4.52 -13.57
CA ASP A 220 -56.94 4.32 -13.64
C ASP A 220 -57.70 4.87 -12.41
N LYS A 221 -57.00 5.05 -11.28
CA LYS A 221 -57.55 5.53 -10.00
C LYS A 221 -57.34 7.03 -9.79
N LEU A 222 -56.43 7.64 -10.54
CA LEU A 222 -56.13 9.07 -10.45
C LEU A 222 -57.15 9.92 -11.23
N SER A 223 -57.36 11.14 -10.74
CA SER A 223 -58.17 12.15 -11.40
C SER A 223 -57.34 12.87 -12.47
N PHE A 224 -57.82 12.84 -13.71
CA PHE A 224 -57.26 13.57 -14.85
C PHE A 224 -58.31 14.52 -15.40
N GLN A 225 -57.89 15.60 -16.08
CA GLN A 225 -58.82 16.59 -16.65
C GLN A 225 -59.61 16.01 -17.83
N SER A 226 -59.06 15.00 -18.51
CA SER A 226 -59.72 14.29 -19.60
C SER A 226 -59.24 12.85 -19.74
N PRO A 227 -60.02 11.96 -20.39
CA PRO A 227 -59.56 10.62 -20.77
C PRO A 227 -58.30 10.64 -21.65
N ALA A 228 -58.16 11.64 -22.52
CA ALA A 228 -56.99 11.79 -23.39
C ALA A 228 -55.70 12.06 -22.60
N GLU A 229 -55.78 12.85 -21.53
CA GLU A 229 -54.65 13.12 -20.64
C GLU A 229 -54.20 11.87 -19.87
N ARG A 230 -55.15 11.05 -19.40
CA ARG A 230 -54.85 9.75 -18.76
C ARG A 230 -54.12 8.80 -19.71
N GLU A 231 -54.60 8.67 -20.95
CA GLU A 231 -53.97 7.77 -21.92
C GLU A 231 -52.59 8.29 -22.35
N LYS A 232 -52.42 9.61 -22.46
CA LYS A 232 -51.09 10.20 -22.67
C LYS A 232 -50.13 9.85 -21.52
N TYR A 233 -50.55 10.01 -20.26
CA TYR A 233 -49.74 9.64 -19.10
C TYR A 233 -49.30 8.17 -19.12
N LYS A 234 -50.24 7.26 -19.44
CA LYS A 234 -49.93 5.83 -19.57
C LYS A 234 -48.93 5.56 -20.71
N GLU A 235 -49.08 6.24 -21.84
CA GLU A 235 -48.17 6.07 -22.98
C GLU A 235 -46.78 6.62 -22.69
N ASP A 236 -46.67 7.79 -22.07
CA ASP A 236 -45.40 8.38 -21.63
C ASP A 236 -44.68 7.43 -20.66
N ALA A 237 -45.41 6.79 -19.74
CA ALA A 237 -44.86 5.78 -18.83
C ALA A 237 -44.36 4.54 -19.59
N ARG A 238 -45.12 4.03 -20.56
CA ARG A 238 -44.69 2.89 -21.41
C ARG A 238 -43.47 3.25 -22.24
N GLU A 239 -43.42 4.45 -22.83
CA GLU A 239 -42.31 4.90 -23.66
C GLU A 239 -41.03 5.09 -22.82
N SER A 240 -41.15 5.65 -21.62
CA SER A 240 -40.05 5.79 -20.67
C SER A 240 -39.43 4.43 -20.33
N ILE A 241 -40.26 3.44 -19.98
CA ILE A 241 -39.77 2.08 -19.69
C ILE A 241 -39.20 1.41 -20.95
N ARG A 242 -39.84 1.53 -22.11
CA ARG A 242 -39.38 0.94 -23.37
C ARG A 242 -38.04 1.53 -23.84
N SER A 243 -37.85 2.85 -23.69
CA SER A 243 -36.58 3.51 -24.03
C SER A 243 -35.46 3.08 -23.07
N GLY A 244 -35.74 3.01 -21.77
CA GLY A 244 -34.81 2.48 -20.77
C GLY A 244 -34.44 1.02 -21.03
N PHE A 245 -35.42 0.17 -21.38
CA PHE A 245 -35.20 -1.24 -21.68
C PHE A 245 -34.27 -1.41 -22.89
N ARG A 246 -34.52 -0.69 -23.99
CA ARG A 246 -33.66 -0.71 -25.18
C ARG A 246 -32.21 -0.32 -24.87
N SER A 247 -32.02 0.70 -24.04
CA SER A 247 -30.69 1.12 -23.59
C SER A 247 -29.99 0.02 -22.79
N ARG A 248 -30.68 -0.57 -21.80
CA ARG A 248 -30.13 -1.66 -20.97
C ARG A 248 -29.87 -2.94 -21.76
N GLU A 249 -30.74 -3.29 -22.71
CA GLU A 249 -30.55 -4.47 -23.56
C GLU A 249 -29.28 -4.34 -24.42
N LYS A 250 -28.97 -3.14 -24.91
CA LYS A 250 -27.69 -2.86 -25.59
C LYS A 250 -26.49 -3.11 -24.67
N THR A 251 -26.58 -2.69 -23.41
CA THR A 251 -25.55 -2.96 -22.39
C THR A 251 -25.42 -4.46 -22.10
N VAL A 252 -26.54 -5.18 -21.92
CA VAL A 252 -26.55 -6.64 -21.71
C VAL A 252 -25.87 -7.37 -22.87
N ARG A 253 -26.22 -7.04 -24.12
CA ARG A 253 -25.57 -7.64 -25.31
C ARG A 253 -24.06 -7.38 -25.34
N THR A 254 -23.61 -6.24 -24.82
CA THR A 254 -22.19 -5.90 -24.72
C THR A 254 -21.50 -6.81 -23.69
N TYR A 255 -22.12 -6.98 -22.51
CA TYR A 255 -21.62 -7.90 -21.49
C TYR A 255 -21.64 -9.37 -21.93
N GLU A 256 -22.69 -9.83 -22.60
CA GLU A 256 -22.75 -11.18 -23.18
C GLU A 256 -21.64 -11.40 -24.23
N ALA A 257 -21.31 -10.37 -25.02
CA ALA A 257 -20.18 -10.43 -25.93
C ALA A 257 -18.84 -10.50 -25.19
N SER A 258 -18.71 -9.80 -24.05
CA SER A 258 -17.54 -9.91 -23.18
C SER A 258 -17.42 -11.29 -22.53
N LEU A 259 -18.52 -11.92 -22.08
CA LEU A 259 -18.51 -13.31 -21.57
C LEU A 259 -17.94 -14.28 -22.60
N ARG A 260 -18.45 -14.26 -23.83
CA ARG A 260 -17.93 -15.13 -24.91
C ARG A 260 -16.43 -14.94 -25.17
N LYS A 261 -15.92 -13.72 -24.97
CA LYS A 261 -14.49 -13.41 -25.13
C LYS A 261 -13.68 -13.93 -23.96
N ILE A 262 -14.16 -13.75 -22.73
CA ILE A 262 -13.56 -14.29 -21.51
C ILE A 262 -13.45 -15.82 -21.61
N ASP A 263 -14.53 -16.49 -22.04
CA ASP A 263 -14.54 -17.94 -22.28
C ASP A 263 -13.52 -18.35 -23.34
N SER A 264 -13.48 -17.62 -24.44
CA SER A 264 -12.49 -17.85 -25.51
C SER A 264 -11.06 -17.60 -25.04
N LEU A 265 -10.84 -16.71 -24.08
CA LEU A 265 -9.52 -16.39 -23.54
C LEU A 265 -9.00 -17.56 -22.70
N LEU A 266 -9.83 -18.14 -21.82
CA LEU A 266 -9.49 -19.38 -21.12
C LEU A 266 -9.21 -20.52 -22.10
N HIS A 267 -10.10 -20.73 -23.08
CA HIS A 267 -9.97 -21.85 -24.00
C HIS A 267 -8.70 -21.80 -24.85
N ARG A 268 -8.29 -20.61 -25.29
CA ARG A 268 -7.07 -20.41 -26.10
C ARG A 268 -5.78 -20.40 -25.30
N MET A 269 -5.86 -20.18 -23.98
CA MET A 269 -4.69 -20.12 -23.11
C MET A 269 -4.15 -21.54 -22.86
N PRO A 270 -2.87 -21.82 -23.17
CA PRO A 270 -2.22 -23.07 -22.79
C PRO A 270 -2.26 -23.32 -21.27
N ALA A 271 -2.24 -24.58 -20.85
CA ALA A 271 -2.31 -24.94 -19.43
C ALA A 271 -1.19 -24.29 -18.59
N GLU A 272 0.02 -24.19 -19.14
CA GLU A 272 1.15 -23.53 -18.47
C GLU A 272 0.87 -22.05 -18.21
N GLU A 273 0.37 -21.34 -19.22
CA GLU A 273 0.05 -19.91 -19.12
C GLU A 273 -1.10 -19.66 -18.13
N ARG A 274 -2.08 -20.57 -18.03
CA ARG A 274 -3.18 -20.48 -17.05
C ARG A 274 -2.71 -20.43 -15.61
N HIS A 275 -1.63 -21.15 -15.30
CA HIS A 275 -1.04 -21.23 -13.97
C HIS A 275 -0.07 -20.09 -13.66
N GLU A 276 0.31 -19.27 -14.65
CA GLU A 276 1.11 -18.08 -14.39
C GLU A 276 0.35 -17.06 -13.54
N GLN A 277 1.10 -16.26 -12.79
CA GLN A 277 0.53 -15.17 -12.02
C GLN A 277 -0.05 -14.10 -12.95
N ALA A 278 -1.27 -13.64 -12.66
CA ALA A 278 -1.88 -12.51 -13.35
C ALA A 278 -1.12 -11.21 -13.03
N VAL A 279 -0.74 -10.47 -14.08
CA VAL A 279 -0.17 -9.13 -13.99
C VAL A 279 -1.08 -8.19 -14.77
N VAL A 280 -1.75 -7.28 -14.05
CA VAL A 280 -2.79 -6.43 -14.66
C VAL A 280 -2.64 -4.97 -14.24
N ASP A 281 -2.95 -4.06 -15.15
CA ASP A 281 -2.90 -2.60 -14.93
C ASP A 281 -4.29 -2.08 -14.55
N ASN A 282 -5.30 -2.51 -15.32
CA ASN A 282 -6.70 -2.21 -15.07
C ASN A 282 -7.50 -3.50 -15.14
N PRO A 283 -7.99 -4.03 -14.00
CA PRO A 283 -8.77 -5.26 -13.95
C PRO A 283 -10.02 -5.22 -14.85
N THR A 284 -10.62 -4.04 -15.02
CA THR A 284 -11.81 -3.85 -15.88
C THR A 284 -11.46 -3.62 -17.36
N GLY A 285 -10.19 -3.35 -17.69
CA GLY A 285 -9.75 -3.09 -19.07
C GLY A 285 -9.99 -4.27 -20.01
N MET A 286 -9.84 -5.50 -19.49
CA MET A 286 -10.16 -6.73 -20.22
C MET A 286 -11.65 -6.91 -20.46
N LEU A 287 -12.50 -6.43 -19.55
CA LEU A 287 -13.97 -6.50 -19.69
C LEU A 287 -14.49 -5.53 -20.76
N LEU A 288 -13.92 -4.32 -20.77
CA LEU A 288 -14.38 -3.19 -21.59
C LEU A 288 -13.69 -3.09 -22.95
N GLN A 289 -12.72 -3.98 -23.23
CA GLN A 289 -11.96 -4.00 -24.49
C GLN A 289 -11.30 -2.65 -24.80
N SER A 290 -10.83 -1.98 -23.75
CA SER A 290 -10.05 -0.76 -23.89
C SER A 290 -8.82 -1.06 -24.75
N ARG A 291 -8.60 -0.25 -25.78
CA ARG A 291 -7.47 -0.42 -26.70
C ARG A 291 -6.16 -0.51 -25.92
N GLY A 292 -5.41 -1.59 -26.12
CA GLY A 292 -4.14 -1.82 -25.40
C GLY A 292 -4.29 -2.36 -23.97
N GLN A 293 -5.45 -2.90 -23.60
CA GLN A 293 -5.70 -3.53 -22.28
C GLN A 293 -6.48 -4.86 -22.38
N SER A 294 -6.51 -5.44 -23.58
CA SER A 294 -7.35 -6.59 -23.93
C SER A 294 -6.69 -7.94 -23.68
N THR A 295 -5.37 -7.97 -23.47
CA THR A 295 -4.59 -9.19 -23.23
C THR A 295 -3.71 -9.07 -21.99
N PHE A 296 -3.27 -10.20 -21.43
CA PHE A 296 -2.33 -10.21 -20.31
C PHE A 296 -1.01 -9.55 -20.67
N GLU A 297 -0.52 -9.75 -21.90
CA GLU A 297 0.72 -9.14 -22.37
C GLU A 297 0.63 -7.61 -22.42
N GLU A 298 -0.47 -7.08 -22.96
CA GLU A 298 -0.72 -5.64 -23.00
C GLU A 298 -0.81 -5.05 -21.59
N GLN A 299 -1.57 -5.69 -20.71
CA GLN A 299 -1.72 -5.24 -19.34
C GLN A 299 -0.42 -5.34 -18.53
N ALA A 300 0.40 -6.37 -18.74
CA ALA A 300 1.64 -6.59 -18.02
C ALA A 300 2.68 -5.47 -18.21
N ARG A 301 2.62 -4.72 -19.32
CA ARG A 301 3.54 -3.61 -19.60
C ARG A 301 3.52 -2.52 -18.53
N ASN A 302 2.35 -2.26 -17.97
CA ASN A 302 2.15 -1.26 -16.91
C ASN A 302 1.60 -1.85 -15.61
N GLY A 303 1.22 -3.12 -15.65
CA GLY A 303 0.47 -3.77 -14.60
C GLY A 303 1.29 -4.19 -13.39
N ARG A 304 0.54 -4.67 -12.41
CA ARG A 304 1.04 -5.17 -11.13
C ARG A 304 0.60 -6.60 -10.94
N ARG A 305 1.46 -7.38 -10.28
CA ARG A 305 1.17 -8.77 -9.92
C ARG A 305 -0.03 -8.82 -8.97
N LEU A 306 -1.00 -9.69 -9.27
CA LEU A 306 -2.14 -9.93 -8.41
C LEU A 306 -1.84 -11.00 -7.38
N VAL A 307 -2.26 -10.76 -6.15
CA VAL A 307 -2.12 -11.69 -5.03
C VAL A 307 -3.39 -11.71 -4.19
N THR A 308 -3.55 -12.76 -3.41
CA THR A 308 -4.53 -12.83 -2.32
C THR A 308 -3.81 -13.25 -1.04
N TYR A 309 -4.41 -12.94 0.10
CA TYR A 309 -3.89 -13.38 1.39
C TYR A 309 -4.04 -14.89 1.56
N ASP A 310 -2.98 -15.56 2.01
CA ASP A 310 -2.98 -17.00 2.23
C ASP A 310 -2.86 -17.35 3.71
N GLU A 311 -4.02 -17.44 4.36
CA GLU A 311 -4.13 -17.86 5.77
C GLU A 311 -3.51 -19.23 6.05
N ARG A 312 -3.39 -20.10 5.03
CA ARG A 312 -2.82 -21.45 5.21
C ARG A 312 -1.32 -21.41 5.49
N GLN A 313 -0.64 -20.36 5.05
CA GLN A 313 0.80 -20.18 5.27
C GLN A 313 1.10 -19.67 6.69
N ILE A 314 0.08 -19.25 7.43
CA ILE A 314 0.22 -18.66 8.74
C ILE A 314 0.12 -19.74 9.81
N SER A 315 1.24 -19.97 10.49
CA SER A 315 1.35 -20.96 11.55
C SER A 315 0.54 -20.57 12.78
N ARG A 316 -0.64 -21.16 12.94
CA ARG A 316 -1.53 -20.95 14.11
C ARG A 316 -0.97 -21.54 15.41
N SER A 317 0.04 -22.40 15.33
CA SER A 317 0.73 -22.98 16.49
C SER A 317 1.70 -22.02 17.18
N LEU A 318 2.09 -20.93 16.53
CA LEU A 318 2.98 -19.94 17.14
C LEU A 318 2.21 -19.05 18.12
N PRO A 319 2.86 -18.60 19.22
CA PRO A 319 2.22 -17.72 20.17
C PRO A 319 1.78 -16.40 19.50
N PRO A 320 0.75 -15.71 20.01
CA PRO A 320 0.19 -14.50 19.39
C PRO A 320 1.23 -13.40 19.10
N GLU A 321 2.26 -13.28 19.93
CA GLU A 321 3.34 -12.29 19.80
C GLU A 321 4.48 -12.69 18.86
N ALA A 322 4.47 -13.90 18.29
CA ALA A 322 5.51 -14.35 17.35
C ALA A 322 5.52 -13.51 16.06
N ILE A 323 6.70 -13.34 15.47
CA ILE A 323 6.83 -12.66 14.18
C ILE A 323 6.61 -13.72 13.10
N ARG A 324 5.42 -13.77 12.51
CA ARG A 324 5.09 -14.73 11.44
C ARG A 324 5.56 -14.21 10.09
N PHE A 325 5.51 -12.90 9.90
CA PHE A 325 6.15 -12.18 8.81
C PHE A 325 6.43 -10.74 9.25
N LEU A 326 7.36 -10.09 8.55
CA LEU A 326 7.84 -8.75 8.86
C LEU A 326 7.92 -7.91 7.58
N GLN A 327 7.19 -6.81 7.55
CA GLN A 327 7.36 -5.78 6.53
C GLN A 327 8.31 -4.70 7.05
N VAL A 328 9.43 -4.49 6.37
CA VAL A 328 10.34 -3.37 6.63
C VAL A 328 10.08 -2.30 5.58
N ARG A 329 9.45 -1.20 5.97
CA ARG A 329 9.14 -0.07 5.10
C ARG A 329 10.17 1.04 5.26
N LEU A 330 10.68 1.49 4.13
CA LEU A 330 11.63 2.59 3.99
C LEU A 330 10.89 3.76 3.35
N ARG A 331 10.79 4.87 4.07
CA ARG A 331 10.35 6.14 3.49
C ARG A 331 11.53 7.08 3.60
N TYR A 332 12.05 7.61 2.50
CA TYR A 332 13.20 8.50 2.58
C TYR A 332 13.21 9.53 1.46
N GLU A 333 13.95 10.59 1.71
CA GLU A 333 14.20 11.68 0.76
C GLU A 333 15.66 11.60 0.32
N ASP A 334 15.92 11.65 -0.97
CA ASP A 334 17.27 11.64 -1.54
C ASP A 334 17.62 12.88 -2.36
N SER A 335 16.85 13.96 -2.17
CA SER A 335 17.10 15.31 -2.71
C SER A 335 18.54 15.75 -2.42
N ALA A 336 19.19 16.42 -3.38
CA ALA A 336 20.63 16.70 -3.33
C ALA A 336 21.07 17.49 -2.08
N ASP A 337 20.20 18.37 -1.58
CA ASP A 337 20.34 19.21 -0.40
C ASP A 337 20.16 18.44 0.93
N MET A 338 19.55 17.26 0.91
CA MET A 338 19.31 16.41 2.08
C MET A 338 20.53 15.52 2.42
N ILE A 339 21.73 16.12 2.52
CA ILE A 339 23.02 15.43 2.68
C ILE A 339 23.00 14.40 3.81
N ALA A 340 22.52 14.79 4.99
CA ALA A 340 22.51 13.94 6.17
C ALA A 340 21.59 12.71 6.00
N LYS A 341 20.38 12.90 5.43
CA LYS A 341 19.42 11.82 5.18
C LYS A 341 19.92 10.86 4.09
N ARG A 342 20.50 11.38 3.01
CA ARG A 342 21.14 10.59 1.95
C ARG A 342 22.29 9.74 2.46
N ARG A 343 23.11 10.31 3.34
CA ARG A 343 24.17 9.57 4.02
C ARG A 343 23.58 8.47 4.89
N MET A 344 22.58 8.79 5.71
CA MET A 344 21.91 7.83 6.58
C MET A 344 21.36 6.64 5.79
N ILE A 345 20.58 6.86 4.73
CA ILE A 345 19.99 5.73 3.98
C ILE A 345 21.07 4.88 3.28
N ARG A 346 22.14 5.48 2.77
CA ARG A 346 23.27 4.74 2.19
C ARG A 346 24.00 3.88 3.23
N GLU A 347 24.32 4.45 4.39
CA GLU A 347 24.96 3.69 5.47
C GLU A 347 24.04 2.60 5.99
N TRP A 348 22.75 2.90 6.19
CA TRP A 348 21.79 1.93 6.67
C TRP A 348 21.62 0.77 5.69
N THR A 349 21.39 1.04 4.40
CA THR A 349 21.24 -0.01 3.36
C THR A 349 22.52 -0.85 3.18
N ALA A 350 23.69 -0.24 3.38
CA ALA A 350 24.96 -0.96 3.33
C ALA A 350 25.14 -1.93 4.50
N HIS A 351 24.69 -1.57 5.70
CA HIS A 351 25.01 -2.29 6.94
C HIS A 351 23.84 -3.02 7.60
N ILE A 352 22.60 -2.86 7.12
CA ILE A 352 21.44 -3.54 7.70
C ILE A 352 21.59 -5.06 7.65
N ASP A 353 21.40 -5.67 8.83
CA ASP A 353 21.40 -7.12 9.01
C ASP A 353 20.04 -7.72 8.65
N VAL A 354 19.81 -7.88 7.35
CA VAL A 354 18.60 -8.54 6.82
C VAL A 354 18.53 -10.01 7.26
N ALA A 355 19.67 -10.67 7.49
CA ALA A 355 19.70 -12.04 7.98
C ALA A 355 19.19 -12.12 9.43
N GLY A 356 19.67 -11.26 10.32
CA GLY A 356 19.18 -11.12 11.69
C GLY A 356 17.67 -10.80 11.74
N LEU A 357 17.18 -9.91 10.87
CA LEU A 357 15.74 -9.65 10.75
C LEU A 357 14.96 -10.90 10.33
N ARG A 358 15.48 -11.70 9.39
CA ARG A 358 14.86 -12.97 8.97
C ARG A 358 14.88 -14.03 10.06
N GLU A 359 15.93 -14.10 10.86
CA GLU A 359 16.04 -15.05 11.98
C GLU A 359 15.02 -14.81 13.09
N MET A 360 14.47 -13.60 13.18
CA MET A 360 13.38 -13.28 14.10
C MET A 360 12.04 -13.84 13.63
N VAL A 361 11.90 -14.14 12.33
CA VAL A 361 10.64 -14.61 11.73
C VAL A 361 10.47 -16.12 11.95
N GLY A 362 9.29 -16.55 12.38
CA GLY A 362 8.95 -17.94 12.69
C GLY A 362 9.33 -18.39 14.10
N LYS A 363 9.84 -17.46 14.93
CA LYS A 363 10.10 -17.62 16.36
C LYS A 363 9.14 -16.72 17.12
#